data_AF-A0A835SW44-F1
#
_entry.id   AF-A0A835SW44-F1
#
_cell.length_a   1.000
_cell.length_b   1.000
_cell.length_c   1.000
_cell.angle_alpha   90.00
_cell.angle_beta   90.00
_cell.angle_gamma   90.00
#
_symmetry.space_group_name_H-M   'P 1'
#
loop_
_entity.id
_entity.type
_entity.pdbx_description
1 polymer ?
#
loop_
_entity_poly.entity_id
_entity_poly.type
_entity_poly.pdbx_seq_one_letter_code
_entity_poly.pdbx_strand_id
1 'polypeptide(L)'
;MRHGKREDTVNPTWQAKARFPWDTPLCAKEAEIGEASKRLLDAGRSFDVIYSSPFLRCLQTAQRTMQHLGCTDVPVFVHRGLSEVHVPGLIFKCRYPTAAQRARLWLWHSAYGRISRADRERFSRKARLVPTSRWPTVPESEPRAADRFRQVIAEIAAKHPGQRVLVVSHGMSVLASYEALGLSGRLVQVMFAGFIACRSRGQQQQQQQQQQQQQQGSQQQEQEQKPGHAPQQKGEEGADAEGAEHQAADDVQPQKDGEQPKQAHKQAHKQKQAALPTAVPGAGAGGAWSELELDPELPYWNLDVEFKKSHE
;
A
#
# COMPACT_ATOMS: atom_id res chain seq x y z
N MET A 1 2.11 5.47 3.29
CA MET A 1 1.85 5.25 4.73
C MET A 1 0.49 5.81 5.12
N ARG A 2 -0.32 5.03 5.84
CA ARG A 2 -1.57 5.49 6.49
C ARG A 2 -1.22 6.32 7.73
N HIS A 3 -2.02 7.35 8.02
CA HIS A 3 -1.89 8.11 9.26
C HIS A 3 -1.99 7.24 10.54
N GLY A 4 -1.50 7.76 11.66
CA GLY A 4 -1.61 7.14 12.99
C GLY A 4 -3.03 7.14 13.57
N LYS A 5 -3.18 6.65 14.79
CA LYS A 5 -4.46 6.53 15.48
C LYS A 5 -5.09 7.90 15.76
N ARG A 6 -6.39 8.03 15.48
CA ARG A 6 -7.14 9.30 15.59
C ARG A 6 -7.74 9.49 16.98
N GLU A 7 -7.90 10.74 17.39
CA GLU A 7 -8.52 11.12 18.66
C GLU A 7 -9.97 10.60 18.79
N ASP A 8 -10.74 10.61 17.71
CA ASP A 8 -12.12 10.08 17.70
C ASP A 8 -12.22 8.55 17.78
N THR A 9 -11.07 7.85 17.82
CA THR A 9 -10.99 6.41 18.14
C THR A 9 -10.93 6.16 19.65
N VAL A 10 -10.52 7.16 20.44
CA VAL A 10 -10.38 7.07 21.90
C VAL A 10 -11.34 7.99 22.66
N ASN A 11 -11.88 9.02 21.98
CA ASN A 11 -12.81 9.98 22.54
C ASN A 11 -14.19 9.86 21.85
N PRO A 12 -15.17 9.18 22.48
CA PRO A 12 -16.49 8.98 21.89
C PRO A 12 -17.27 10.29 21.71
N THR A 13 -16.91 11.36 22.43
CA THR A 13 -17.59 12.67 22.34
C THR A 13 -17.02 13.59 21.27
N TRP A 14 -15.96 13.17 20.54
CA TRP A 14 -15.26 14.01 19.58
C TRP A 14 -16.19 14.63 18.52
N GLN A 15 -17.08 13.81 17.95
CA GLN A 15 -17.95 14.23 16.87
C GLN A 15 -18.88 15.39 17.24
N ALA A 16 -19.29 15.47 18.52
CA ALA A 16 -20.19 16.51 19.01
C ALA A 16 -19.46 17.81 19.38
N LYS A 17 -18.21 17.74 19.86
CA LYS A 17 -17.50 18.87 20.46
C LYS A 17 -16.47 19.52 19.54
N ALA A 18 -15.92 18.78 18.58
CA ALA A 18 -14.84 19.28 17.75
C ALA A 18 -15.33 20.38 16.78
N ARG A 19 -14.49 21.41 16.59
CA ARG A 19 -14.72 22.45 15.58
C ARG A 19 -14.74 21.88 14.15
N PHE A 20 -13.85 20.93 13.88
CA PHE A 20 -13.75 20.20 12.61
C PHE A 20 -13.74 18.68 12.86
N PRO A 21 -14.90 18.06 13.10
CA PRO A 21 -14.97 16.64 13.45
C PRO A 21 -14.31 15.69 12.44
N TRP A 22 -14.36 16.02 11.15
CA TRP A 22 -13.75 15.25 10.05
C TRP A 22 -12.23 15.40 9.95
N ASP A 23 -11.68 16.53 10.42
CA ASP A 23 -10.24 16.80 10.44
C ASP A 23 -9.65 16.41 11.81
N THR A 24 -9.99 15.21 12.25
CA THR A 24 -9.57 14.67 13.55
C THR A 24 -8.04 14.60 13.64
N PRO A 25 -7.41 15.12 14.72
CA PRO A 25 -5.99 14.94 14.98
C PRO A 25 -5.69 13.50 15.39
N LEU A 26 -4.40 13.18 15.50
CA LEU A 26 -3.96 11.96 16.17
C LEU A 26 -4.26 12.03 17.66
N CYS A 27 -4.44 10.86 18.29
CA CYS A 27 -4.49 10.79 19.74
C CYS A 27 -3.09 11.03 20.36
N ALA A 28 -3.04 11.22 21.68
CA ALA A 28 -1.78 11.45 22.40
C ALA A 28 -0.83 10.24 22.38
N LYS A 29 -1.37 9.01 22.29
CA LYS A 29 -0.58 7.78 22.18
C LYS A 29 -0.24 7.51 20.72
N GLU A 30 1.03 7.26 20.43
CA GLU A 30 1.57 7.19 19.06
C GLU A 30 2.51 6.00 18.82
N ALA A 31 2.37 4.94 19.61
CA ALA A 31 3.27 3.78 19.58
C ALA A 31 3.44 3.21 18.16
N GLU A 32 2.37 3.15 17.38
CA GLU A 32 2.40 2.63 16.02
C GLU A 32 3.27 3.47 15.06
N ILE A 33 3.36 4.78 15.27
CA ILE A 33 4.19 5.67 14.45
C ILE A 33 5.66 5.46 14.81
N GLY A 34 5.97 5.33 16.10
CA GLY A 34 7.32 4.99 16.57
C GLY A 34 7.79 3.63 16.04
N GLU A 35 6.94 2.60 16.10
CA GLU A 35 7.22 1.27 15.56
C GLU A 35 7.44 1.29 14.04
N ALA A 36 6.56 1.95 13.28
CA ALA A 36 6.71 2.08 11.83
C ALA A 36 8.00 2.83 11.47
N SER A 37 8.33 3.89 12.20
CA SER A 37 9.55 4.68 11.99
C SER A 37 10.80 3.88 12.34
N LYS A 38 10.75 3.07 13.41
CA LYS A 38 11.83 2.14 13.75
C LYS A 38 12.06 1.12 12.63
N ARG A 39 11.00 0.55 12.06
CA ARG A 39 11.14 -0.39 10.92
C ARG A 39 11.79 0.25 9.71
N LEU A 40 11.42 1.49 9.39
CA LEU A 40 12.07 2.26 8.32
C LEU A 40 13.55 2.50 8.62
N LEU A 41 13.88 2.92 9.85
CA LEU A 41 15.25 3.17 10.28
C LEU A 41 16.12 1.90 10.25
N ASP A 42 15.60 0.79 10.80
CA ASP A 42 16.28 -0.51 10.84
C ASP A 42 16.56 -1.04 9.42
N ALA A 43 15.74 -0.67 8.42
CA ALA A 43 15.96 -0.97 7.00
C ALA A 43 16.79 0.10 6.26
N GLY A 44 17.47 1.00 6.99
CA GLY A 44 18.32 2.05 6.42
C GLY A 44 17.58 3.08 5.58
N ARG A 45 16.26 3.25 5.78
CA ARG A 45 15.43 4.19 5.01
C ARG A 45 15.55 5.61 5.58
N SER A 46 15.98 6.54 4.74
CA SER A 46 15.78 7.98 4.93
C SER A 46 15.03 8.55 3.73
N PHE A 47 14.56 9.79 3.84
CA PHE A 47 13.72 10.42 2.83
C PHE A 47 14.27 11.77 2.42
N ASP A 48 14.19 12.07 1.14
CA ASP A 48 14.62 13.34 0.53
C ASP A 48 13.46 14.34 0.49
N VAL A 49 12.21 13.83 0.49
CA VAL A 49 11.00 14.63 0.36
C VAL A 49 9.79 13.91 0.94
N ILE A 50 8.87 14.69 1.50
CA ILE A 50 7.65 14.18 2.11
C ILE A 50 6.44 14.80 1.43
N TYR A 51 5.49 13.97 1.06
CA TYR A 51 4.15 14.39 0.65
C TYR A 51 3.15 13.98 1.72
N SER A 52 2.28 14.90 2.10
CA SER A 52 1.21 14.63 3.06
C SER A 52 -0.14 15.02 2.50
N SER A 53 -1.14 14.22 2.86
CA SER A 53 -2.53 14.60 2.82
C SER A 53 -2.75 15.90 3.62
N PRO A 54 -3.71 16.74 3.19
CA PRO A 54 -4.02 17.97 3.90
C PRO A 54 -4.62 17.76 5.31
N PHE A 55 -5.14 16.58 5.62
CA PHE A 55 -5.73 16.33 6.93
C PHE A 55 -4.70 16.38 8.08
N LEU A 56 -5.07 16.99 9.20
CA LEU A 56 -4.20 17.24 10.36
C LEU A 56 -3.52 15.96 10.87
N ARG A 57 -4.27 14.85 10.94
CA ARG A 57 -3.71 13.53 11.29
C ARG A 57 -2.54 13.09 10.40
N CYS A 58 -2.58 13.38 9.11
CA CYS A 58 -1.52 12.99 8.17
C CYS A 58 -0.30 13.90 8.32
N LEU A 59 -0.51 15.20 8.54
CA LEU A 59 0.56 16.13 8.86
C LEU A 59 1.26 15.73 10.17
N GLN A 60 0.50 15.54 11.24
CA GLN A 60 1.06 15.10 12.52
C GLN A 60 1.80 13.75 12.40
N THR A 61 1.28 12.80 11.62
CA THR A 61 1.98 11.54 11.36
C THR A 61 3.32 11.79 10.67
N ALA A 62 3.34 12.59 9.61
CA ALA A 62 4.57 12.93 8.90
C ALA A 62 5.61 13.58 9.82
N GLN A 63 5.20 14.55 10.63
CA GLN A 63 6.08 15.24 11.58
C GLN A 63 6.72 14.29 12.59
N ARG A 64 5.91 13.40 13.18
CA ARG A 64 6.37 12.41 14.17
C ARG A 64 7.31 11.38 13.54
N THR A 65 6.98 10.88 12.35
CA THR A 65 7.86 9.99 11.60
C THR A 65 9.21 10.67 11.30
N MET A 66 9.22 11.93 10.88
CA MET A 66 10.48 12.69 10.66
C MET A 66 11.31 12.82 11.93
N GLN A 67 10.67 13.10 13.07
CA GLN A 67 11.35 13.21 14.36
C GLN A 67 12.03 11.89 14.73
N HIS A 68 11.33 10.76 14.59
CA HIS A 68 11.90 9.44 14.86
C HIS A 68 13.04 9.04 13.92
N LEU A 69 12.95 9.45 12.64
CA LEU A 69 13.98 9.15 11.64
C LEU A 69 15.15 10.12 11.67
N GLY A 70 15.08 11.20 12.46
CA GLY A 70 16.08 12.27 12.44
C GLY A 70 16.11 13.09 11.14
N CYS A 71 15.21 12.84 10.18
CA CYS A 71 15.18 13.54 8.88
C CYS A 71 14.35 14.82 8.94
N THR A 72 14.69 15.72 9.87
CA THR A 72 13.88 16.93 10.04
C THR A 72 14.06 17.92 8.89
N ASP A 73 15.22 17.94 8.20
CA ASP A 73 15.55 18.86 7.10
C ASP A 73 14.87 18.62 5.74
N VAL A 74 13.94 17.68 5.75
CA VAL A 74 12.93 17.36 4.74
C VAL A 74 12.14 18.50 4.08
N PRO A 75 12.14 18.79 2.76
CA PRO A 75 11.00 19.49 2.16
C PRO A 75 9.69 18.69 2.38
N VAL A 76 8.65 19.38 2.87
CA VAL A 76 7.31 18.81 3.07
C VAL A 76 6.30 19.51 2.17
N PHE A 77 5.62 18.71 1.35
CA PHE A 77 4.58 19.15 0.43
C PHE A 77 3.20 18.63 0.86
N VAL A 78 2.21 19.52 0.85
CA VAL A 78 0.82 19.17 1.09
C VAL A 78 0.11 19.04 -0.25
N HIS A 79 -0.45 17.87 -0.53
CA HIS A 79 -1.10 17.58 -1.81
C HIS A 79 -2.58 17.27 -1.61
N ARG A 80 -3.47 18.12 -2.15
CA ARG A 80 -4.93 17.96 -2.00
C ARG A 80 -5.46 16.65 -2.56
N GLY A 81 -4.82 16.13 -3.62
CA GLY A 81 -5.16 14.82 -4.20
C GLY A 81 -4.78 13.61 -3.33
N LEU A 82 -4.10 13.81 -2.19
CA LEU A 82 -3.88 12.77 -1.17
C LEU A 82 -4.94 12.81 -0.06
N SER A 83 -5.98 13.63 -0.18
CA SER A 83 -7.08 13.69 0.80
C SER A 83 -7.77 12.34 0.98
N GLU A 84 -8.46 12.19 2.11
CA GLU A 84 -9.32 11.04 2.40
C GLU A 84 -10.38 10.85 1.31
N VAL A 85 -11.01 9.67 1.25
CA VAL A 85 -12.16 9.46 0.35
C VAL A 85 -13.30 10.39 0.76
N HIS A 86 -13.77 11.24 -0.15
CA HIS A 86 -14.81 12.22 0.14
C HIS A 86 -16.23 11.65 -0.05
N VAL A 87 -16.54 10.59 0.70
CA VAL A 87 -17.90 10.06 0.91
C VAL A 87 -18.49 10.56 2.24
N PRO A 88 -19.82 10.80 2.32
CA PRO A 88 -20.43 11.20 3.58
C PRO A 88 -20.21 10.25 4.75
N GLY A 89 -20.23 8.94 4.47
CA GLY A 89 -20.03 7.90 5.49
C GLY A 89 -18.65 7.99 6.17
N LEU A 90 -17.63 8.43 5.44
CA LEU A 90 -16.26 8.49 5.95
C LEU A 90 -15.92 9.87 6.52
N ILE A 91 -16.32 10.93 5.82
CA ILE A 91 -16.04 12.31 6.25
C ILE A 91 -16.89 12.71 7.45
N PHE A 92 -18.19 12.41 7.41
CA PHE A 92 -19.14 12.86 8.44
C PHE A 92 -19.59 11.74 9.39
N LYS A 93 -19.13 10.50 9.18
CA LYS A 93 -19.64 9.32 9.90
C LYS A 93 -21.16 9.19 9.84
N CYS A 94 -21.76 9.56 8.71
CA CYS A 94 -23.20 9.52 8.51
C CYS A 94 -23.57 9.18 7.06
N ARG A 95 -24.74 8.58 6.85
CA ARG A 95 -25.24 8.29 5.50
C ARG A 95 -25.67 9.56 4.74
N TYR A 96 -26.30 10.50 5.45
CA TYR A 96 -26.82 11.74 4.88
C TYR A 96 -26.34 12.93 5.72
N PRO A 97 -25.36 13.72 5.22
CA PRO A 97 -24.87 14.86 5.96
C PRO A 97 -25.89 16.01 5.91
N THR A 98 -25.91 16.84 6.92
CA THR A 98 -26.75 18.05 6.95
C THR A 98 -26.18 19.14 6.01
N ALA A 99 -26.99 20.12 5.65
CA ALA A 99 -26.52 21.28 4.87
C ALA A 99 -25.40 22.04 5.62
N ALA A 100 -25.51 22.15 6.95
CA ALA A 100 -24.48 22.76 7.79
C ALA A 100 -23.16 21.99 7.76
N GLN A 101 -23.20 20.65 7.79
CA GLN A 101 -21.99 19.80 7.69
C GLN A 101 -21.31 19.97 6.33
N ARG A 102 -22.09 19.96 5.23
CA ARG A 102 -21.56 20.23 3.89
C ARG A 102 -20.94 21.62 3.77
N ALA A 103 -21.62 22.65 4.27
CA ALA A 103 -21.13 24.03 4.24
C ALA A 103 -19.83 24.20 5.05
N ARG A 104 -19.72 23.57 6.22
CA ARG A 104 -18.49 23.61 7.02
C ARG A 104 -17.33 22.86 6.36
N LEU A 105 -17.58 21.73 5.69
CA LEU A 105 -16.56 21.05 4.91
C LEU A 105 -16.07 21.94 3.75
N TRP A 106 -16.99 22.55 3.01
CA TRP A 106 -16.64 23.49 1.95
C TRP A 106 -15.83 24.68 2.48
N LEU A 107 -16.24 25.25 3.62
CA LEU A 107 -15.50 26.34 4.27
C LEU A 107 -14.09 25.89 4.66
N TRP A 108 -13.95 24.70 5.23
CA TRP A 108 -12.63 24.13 5.54
C TRP A 108 -11.81 23.91 4.26
N HIS A 109 -12.38 23.37 3.18
CA HIS A 109 -11.72 23.18 1.88
C HIS A 109 -11.18 24.50 1.29
N SER A 110 -12.04 25.53 1.30
CA SER A 110 -11.77 26.85 0.71
C SER A 110 -10.82 27.67 1.56
N ALA A 111 -10.91 27.52 2.88
CA ALA A 111 -10.06 28.22 3.82
C ALA A 111 -8.88 27.37 4.30
N TYR A 112 -8.69 26.16 3.77
CA TYR A 112 -7.62 25.24 4.19
C TYR A 112 -6.26 25.94 4.23
N GLY A 113 -5.93 26.70 3.17
CA GLY A 113 -4.70 27.49 3.08
C GLY A 113 -4.53 28.56 4.18
N ARG A 114 -5.63 29.07 4.75
CA ARG A 114 -5.68 30.15 5.76
C ARG A 114 -5.90 29.63 7.19
N ILE A 115 -6.81 28.69 7.39
CA ILE A 115 -7.23 28.15 8.69
C ILE A 115 -6.17 27.23 9.28
N SER A 116 -5.62 26.31 8.48
CA SER A 116 -4.61 25.40 9.01
C SER A 116 -3.25 26.08 9.19
N ARG A 117 -3.13 27.41 9.05
CA ARG A 117 -1.88 28.13 9.28
C ARG A 117 -1.49 28.12 10.76
N ALA A 118 -2.45 28.34 11.67
CA ALA A 118 -2.22 28.28 13.12
C ALA A 118 -1.98 26.85 13.64
N ASP A 119 -2.56 25.82 13.00
CA ASP A 119 -2.25 24.41 13.32
C ASP A 119 -0.98 23.90 12.60
N ARG A 120 -0.65 24.46 11.43
CA ARG A 120 0.64 24.26 10.75
C ARG A 120 1.78 24.98 11.46
N GLU A 121 1.51 25.96 12.31
CA GLU A 121 2.52 26.54 13.22
C GLU A 121 2.99 25.54 14.30
N ARG A 122 2.24 24.46 14.55
CA ARG A 122 2.73 23.29 15.33
C ARG A 122 3.56 22.31 14.50
N PHE A 123 3.51 22.42 13.18
CA PHE A 123 4.48 21.80 12.29
C PHE A 123 5.71 22.71 12.33
N SER A 124 6.83 22.24 12.89
CA SER A 124 8.02 23.08 13.09
C SER A 124 8.62 23.68 11.80
N ARG A 125 8.07 23.36 10.61
CA ARG A 125 8.59 23.72 9.28
C ARG A 125 7.47 24.12 8.33
N LYS A 126 7.79 25.01 7.37
CA LYS A 126 6.85 25.53 6.35
C LYS A 126 6.46 24.42 5.35
N ALA A 127 5.50 23.56 5.72
CA ALA A 127 4.86 22.65 4.76
C ALA A 127 4.22 23.46 3.62
N ARG A 128 4.61 23.16 2.38
CA ARG A 128 4.21 23.93 1.19
C ARG A 128 3.03 23.26 0.49
N LEU A 129 1.96 23.99 0.25
CA LEU A 129 0.87 23.49 -0.57
C LEU A 129 1.36 23.32 -2.01
N VAL A 130 1.13 22.16 -2.62
CA VAL A 130 1.37 21.95 -4.06
C VAL A 130 0.34 22.75 -4.84
N PRO A 131 0.71 23.82 -5.58
CA PRO A 131 -0.25 24.76 -6.18
C PRO A 131 -1.18 24.11 -7.20
N THR A 132 -0.68 23.13 -7.94
CA THR A 132 -1.43 22.39 -8.95
C THR A 132 -2.35 21.31 -8.37
N SER A 133 -2.21 20.98 -7.08
CA SER A 133 -3.02 19.94 -6.45
C SER A 133 -4.48 20.39 -6.30
N ARG A 134 -5.41 19.51 -6.67
CA ARG A 134 -6.86 19.75 -6.58
C ARG A 134 -7.49 18.86 -5.52
N TRP A 135 -8.55 19.36 -4.90
CA TRP A 135 -9.43 18.52 -4.08
C TRP A 135 -10.22 17.58 -5.00
N PRO A 136 -10.59 16.36 -4.54
CA PRO A 136 -11.51 15.53 -5.29
C PRO A 136 -12.90 16.16 -5.34
N THR A 137 -13.61 15.84 -6.41
CA THR A 137 -15.03 16.18 -6.58
C THR A 137 -15.87 15.39 -5.59
N VAL A 138 -16.82 16.06 -4.93
CA VAL A 138 -17.70 15.47 -3.92
C VAL A 138 -19.12 15.32 -4.47
N PRO A 139 -19.83 14.20 -4.24
CA PRO A 139 -19.36 13.00 -3.56
C PRO A 139 -18.38 12.20 -4.43
N GLU A 140 -17.39 11.60 -3.78
CA GLU A 140 -16.42 10.71 -4.41
C GLU A 140 -16.83 9.26 -4.15
N SER A 141 -16.67 8.35 -5.11
CA SER A 141 -16.83 6.90 -4.88
C SER A 141 -15.46 6.26 -4.57
N GLU A 142 -15.43 5.14 -3.85
CA GLU A 142 -14.18 4.43 -3.56
C GLU A 142 -13.34 4.09 -4.82
N PRO A 143 -13.90 3.60 -5.95
CA PRO A 143 -13.12 3.35 -7.16
C PRO A 143 -12.46 4.62 -7.73
N ARG A 144 -13.23 5.72 -7.85
CA ARG A 144 -12.69 7.03 -8.27
C ARG A 144 -11.58 7.54 -7.34
N ALA A 145 -11.71 7.30 -6.03
CA ALA A 145 -10.67 7.65 -5.07
C ALA A 145 -9.41 6.79 -5.26
N ALA A 146 -9.57 5.50 -5.51
CA ALA A 146 -8.46 4.60 -5.82
C ALA A 146 -7.71 5.07 -7.09
N ASP A 147 -8.42 5.39 -8.17
CA ASP A 147 -7.82 5.91 -9.40
C ASP A 147 -7.08 7.22 -9.16
N ARG A 148 -7.68 8.14 -8.39
CA ARG A 148 -7.00 9.38 -7.97
C ARG A 148 -5.73 9.10 -7.18
N PHE A 149 -5.76 8.18 -6.21
CA PHE A 149 -4.56 7.84 -5.43
C PHE A 149 -3.47 7.24 -6.33
N ARG A 150 -3.84 6.32 -7.23
CA ARG A 150 -2.91 5.72 -8.20
C ARG A 150 -2.27 6.79 -9.07
N GLN A 151 -3.05 7.71 -9.62
CA GLN A 151 -2.56 8.80 -10.45
C GLN A 151 -1.62 9.72 -9.65
N VAL A 152 -2.06 10.23 -8.49
CA VAL A 152 -1.29 11.20 -7.70
C VAL A 152 0.02 10.60 -7.19
N ILE A 153 0.01 9.35 -6.73
CA ILE A 153 1.23 8.69 -6.24
C ILE A 153 2.21 8.43 -7.39
N ALA A 154 1.72 8.02 -8.56
CA ALA A 154 2.56 7.89 -9.76
C ALA A 154 3.17 9.22 -10.20
N GLU A 155 2.39 10.31 -10.21
CA GLU A 155 2.88 11.65 -10.51
C GLU A 155 3.93 12.14 -9.50
N ILE A 156 3.76 11.80 -8.22
CA ILE A 156 4.76 12.10 -7.19
C ILE A 156 6.03 11.30 -7.45
N ALA A 157 5.94 9.99 -7.69
CA ALA A 157 7.10 9.15 -7.99
C ALA A 157 7.88 9.67 -9.22
N ALA A 158 7.18 10.01 -10.30
CA ALA A 158 7.78 10.53 -11.52
C ALA A 158 8.51 11.87 -11.35
N LYS A 159 8.11 12.70 -10.36
CA LYS A 159 8.78 13.97 -10.03
C LYS A 159 10.08 13.81 -9.25
N HIS A 160 10.34 12.61 -8.72
CA HIS A 160 11.42 12.35 -7.77
C HIS A 160 12.29 11.16 -8.20
N PRO A 161 12.86 11.16 -9.42
CA PRO A 161 13.75 10.09 -9.86
C PRO A 161 14.99 10.02 -8.95
N GLY A 162 15.35 8.81 -8.52
CA GLY A 162 16.49 8.56 -7.64
C GLY A 162 16.34 9.04 -6.20
N GLN A 163 15.21 9.66 -5.85
CA GLN A 163 14.93 10.15 -4.49
C GLN A 163 14.00 9.20 -3.73
N ARG A 164 14.16 9.15 -2.41
CA ARG A 164 13.25 8.44 -1.51
C ARG A 164 12.14 9.37 -1.04
N VAL A 165 10.92 9.03 -1.43
CA VAL A 165 9.73 9.82 -1.13
C VAL A 165 8.88 9.14 -0.06
N LEU A 166 8.56 9.85 1.02
CA LEU A 166 7.53 9.40 1.97
C LEU A 166 6.20 10.04 1.63
N VAL A 167 5.19 9.22 1.34
CA VAL A 167 3.81 9.66 1.13
C VAL A 167 2.95 9.27 2.34
N VAL A 168 2.43 10.26 3.06
CA VAL A 168 1.55 10.08 4.23
C VAL A 168 0.11 10.46 3.88
N SER A 169 -0.78 9.48 3.93
CA SER A 169 -2.16 9.60 3.48
C SER A 169 -3.08 8.71 4.34
N HIS A 170 -4.09 8.07 3.76
CA HIS A 170 -5.13 7.29 4.44
C HIS A 170 -5.10 5.82 4.02
N GLY A 171 -5.93 4.98 4.63
CA GLY A 171 -5.93 3.53 4.39
C GLY A 171 -6.18 3.19 2.93
N MET A 172 -7.19 3.82 2.30
CA MET A 172 -7.54 3.59 0.90
C MET A 172 -6.39 3.90 -0.06
N SER A 173 -5.51 4.85 0.26
CA SER A 173 -4.35 5.15 -0.59
C SER A 173 -3.33 4.01 -0.59
N VAL A 174 -3.12 3.36 0.56
CA VAL A 174 -2.21 2.22 0.67
C VAL A 174 -2.82 0.99 0.01
N LEU A 175 -4.14 0.80 0.14
CA LEU A 175 -4.88 -0.23 -0.59
C LEU A 175 -4.79 -0.04 -2.11
N ALA A 176 -5.05 1.18 -2.60
CA ALA A 176 -4.96 1.48 -4.02
C ALA A 176 -3.55 1.24 -4.60
N SER A 177 -2.49 1.55 -3.83
CA SER A 177 -1.10 1.23 -4.19
C SER A 177 -0.83 -0.28 -4.19
N TYR A 178 -1.32 -1.01 -3.18
CA TYR A 178 -1.17 -2.46 -3.09
C TYR A 178 -1.80 -3.16 -4.30
N GLU A 179 -3.01 -2.76 -4.67
CA GLU A 179 -3.70 -3.26 -5.87
C GLU A 179 -2.98 -2.86 -7.15
N ALA A 180 -2.48 -1.62 -7.25
CA ALA A 180 -1.79 -1.14 -8.44
C ALA A 180 -0.48 -1.89 -8.72
N LEU A 181 0.18 -2.38 -7.67
CA LEU A 181 1.37 -3.23 -7.77
C LEU A 181 1.05 -4.69 -8.12
N GLY A 182 -0.24 -5.07 -8.19
CA GLY A 182 -0.67 -6.42 -8.56
C GLY A 182 -0.22 -7.49 -7.56
N LEU A 183 -0.24 -7.17 -6.26
CA LEU A 183 0.25 -8.10 -5.24
C LEU A 183 -0.72 -9.25 -4.95
N SER A 184 -0.19 -10.42 -4.63
CA SER A 184 -0.94 -11.61 -4.26
C SER A 184 -1.54 -11.49 -2.86
N GLY A 185 -2.72 -12.07 -2.69
CA GLY A 185 -3.52 -11.93 -1.47
C GLY A 185 -4.49 -10.75 -1.52
N ARG A 186 -5.49 -10.78 -0.67
CA ARG A 186 -6.47 -9.70 -0.49
C ARG A 186 -6.06 -8.89 0.72
N LEU A 187 -5.70 -7.63 0.51
CA LEU A 187 -5.50 -6.68 1.60
C LEU A 187 -6.85 -6.34 2.25
N VAL A 188 -7.08 -6.87 3.44
CA VAL A 188 -8.32 -6.68 4.21
C VAL A 188 -8.30 -5.35 4.94
N GLN A 189 -7.18 -5.05 5.58
CA GLN A 189 -7.07 -3.87 6.42
C GLN A 189 -5.64 -3.31 6.42
N VAL A 190 -5.53 -1.99 6.27
CA VAL A 190 -4.29 -1.25 6.50
C VAL A 190 -4.34 -0.72 7.92
N MET A 191 -3.51 -1.19 8.85
CA MET A 191 -3.53 -0.69 10.22
C MET A 191 -2.94 0.73 10.33
N PHE A 192 -3.12 1.41 11.47
CA PHE A 192 -2.53 2.74 11.68
C PHE A 192 -1.00 2.70 11.53
N ALA A 193 -0.44 3.75 10.92
CA ALA A 193 0.96 3.82 10.49
C ALA A 193 1.42 2.69 9.52
N GLY A 194 0.49 1.85 9.04
CA GLY A 194 0.78 0.82 8.05
C GLY A 194 1.18 1.43 6.70
N PHE A 195 2.10 0.77 5.99
CA PHE A 195 2.61 1.27 4.72
C PHE A 195 2.97 0.13 3.77
N ILE A 196 3.12 0.52 2.51
CA ILE A 196 3.73 -0.27 1.45
C ILE A 196 4.89 0.56 0.88
N ALA A 197 5.99 -0.09 0.52
CA ALA A 197 7.15 0.53 -0.10
C ALA A 197 7.39 -0.08 -1.47
N CYS A 198 7.73 0.76 -2.43
CA CYS A 198 8.04 0.36 -3.79
C CYS A 198 9.26 1.14 -4.26
N ARG A 199 9.92 0.61 -5.27
CA ARG A 199 11.05 1.24 -5.97
C ARG A 199 10.82 1.20 -7.47
N SER A 200 11.51 2.05 -8.21
CA SER A 200 11.58 1.89 -9.66
C SER A 200 12.21 0.54 -9.98
N ARG A 201 11.63 -0.21 -10.91
CA ARG A 201 12.32 -1.33 -11.57
C ARG A 201 13.59 -0.75 -12.16
N GLY A 202 14.74 -1.18 -11.64
CA GLY A 202 16.02 -0.60 -12.04
C GLY A 202 16.25 -0.77 -13.54
N GLN A 203 16.85 0.22 -14.20
CA GLN A 203 17.33 0.13 -15.59
C GLN A 203 18.18 -1.13 -15.85
N GLN A 204 18.77 -1.73 -14.81
CA GLN A 204 19.50 -3.00 -14.88
C GLN A 204 18.64 -4.20 -15.30
N GLN A 205 17.36 -4.30 -14.92
CA GLN A 205 16.50 -5.39 -15.41
C GLN A 205 16.11 -5.18 -16.87
N GLN A 206 15.88 -3.94 -17.31
CA GLN A 206 15.63 -3.62 -18.72
C GLN A 206 16.88 -3.85 -19.58
N GLN A 207 18.08 -3.51 -19.08
CA GLN A 207 19.34 -3.82 -19.76
C GLN A 207 19.65 -5.33 -19.75
N GLN A 208 19.38 -6.05 -18.66
CA GLN A 208 19.56 -7.51 -18.62
C GLN A 208 18.56 -8.23 -19.53
N GLN A 209 17.30 -7.78 -19.60
CA GLN A 209 16.32 -8.33 -20.54
C GLN A 209 16.67 -7.98 -21.99
N GLN A 210 17.14 -6.76 -22.28
CA GLN A 210 17.62 -6.40 -23.61
C GLN A 210 18.89 -7.16 -23.99
N GLN A 211 19.83 -7.38 -23.08
CA GLN A 211 21.03 -8.19 -23.31
C GLN A 211 20.67 -9.67 -23.50
N GLN A 212 19.73 -10.21 -22.74
CA GLN A 212 19.25 -11.59 -22.92
C GLN A 212 18.51 -11.76 -24.25
N GLN A 213 17.68 -10.79 -24.66
CA GLN A 213 17.02 -10.80 -25.97
C GLN A 213 18.03 -10.67 -27.13
N GLN A 214 19.06 -9.83 -26.98
CA GLN A 214 20.14 -9.73 -27.97
C GLN A 214 20.97 -11.01 -28.06
N GLN A 215 21.27 -11.67 -26.93
CA GLN A 215 21.99 -12.95 -26.90
C GLN A 215 21.17 -14.10 -27.51
N GLN A 216 19.86 -14.14 -27.26
CA GLN A 216 18.96 -15.13 -27.87
C GLN A 216 18.81 -14.90 -29.38
N GLY A 217 18.73 -13.65 -29.83
CA GLY A 217 18.69 -13.30 -31.25
C GLY A 217 19.99 -13.67 -31.99
N SER A 218 21.16 -13.48 -31.35
CA SER A 218 22.44 -13.91 -31.92
C SER A 218 22.60 -15.44 -31.97
N GLN A 219 22.10 -16.17 -30.96
CA GLN A 219 22.15 -17.64 -30.95
C GLN A 219 21.21 -18.28 -31.99
N GLN A 220 20.07 -17.65 -32.28
CA GLN A 220 19.19 -18.09 -33.37
C GLN A 220 19.82 -17.87 -34.75
N GLN A 221 20.50 -16.73 -34.96
CA GLN A 221 21.24 -16.46 -36.21
C GLN A 221 22.45 -17.39 -36.39
N GLU A 222 23.13 -17.81 -35.32
CA GLU A 222 24.21 -18.80 -35.39
C GLU A 222 23.71 -20.22 -35.66
N GLN A 223 22.50 -20.58 -35.23
CA GLN A 223 21.91 -21.88 -35.49
C GLN A 223 21.37 -22.02 -36.92
N GLU A 224 20.88 -20.94 -37.54
CA GLU A 224 20.43 -20.95 -38.94
C GLU A 224 21.60 -21.03 -39.96
N GLN A 225 22.85 -20.86 -39.53
CA GLN A 225 24.04 -20.92 -40.40
C GLN A 225 24.82 -22.24 -40.33
N LYS A 226 24.37 -23.26 -39.59
CA LYS A 226 25.01 -24.59 -39.61
C LYS A 226 24.45 -25.47 -40.74
N PRO A 227 25.30 -25.99 -41.65
CA PRO A 227 24.84 -26.90 -42.70
C PRO A 227 24.46 -28.26 -42.10
N GLY A 228 23.34 -28.79 -42.57
CA GLY A 228 22.68 -29.97 -42.00
C GLY A 228 23.50 -31.26 -42.03
N HIS A 229 23.35 -32.04 -40.96
CA HIS A 229 23.69 -33.46 -40.95
C HIS A 229 22.45 -34.29 -40.62
N ALA A 230 22.20 -35.26 -41.49
CA ALA A 230 21.06 -36.15 -41.49
C ALA A 230 21.08 -37.11 -40.28
N PRO A 231 19.91 -37.61 -39.81
CA PRO A 231 19.84 -38.50 -38.67
C PRO A 231 20.14 -39.96 -39.06
N GLN A 232 21.01 -40.61 -38.30
CA GLN A 232 21.21 -42.06 -38.33
C GLN A 232 20.41 -42.73 -37.19
N GLN A 233 19.62 -43.73 -37.57
CA GLN A 233 18.96 -44.68 -36.68
C GLN A 233 19.95 -45.73 -36.16
N LYS A 234 19.74 -46.14 -34.90
CA LYS A 234 20.04 -47.43 -34.23
C LYS A 234 19.69 -47.21 -32.75
N GLY A 235 19.14 -48.11 -31.97
CA GLY A 235 18.90 -49.55 -32.01
C GLY A 235 18.54 -49.95 -30.57
N GLU A 236 17.77 -51.02 -30.42
CA GLU A 236 17.06 -51.50 -29.21
C GLU A 236 17.95 -52.01 -28.06
N GLU A 237 17.25 -52.53 -27.03
CA GLU A 237 17.64 -53.29 -25.82
C GLU A 237 17.80 -52.43 -24.55
N GLY A 238 17.19 -52.74 -23.39
CA GLY A 238 16.42 -53.89 -22.91
C GLY A 238 16.67 -54.05 -21.39
N ALA A 239 15.69 -54.59 -20.64
CA ALA A 239 15.74 -55.03 -19.23
C ALA A 239 15.90 -53.94 -18.13
N ASP A 240 15.34 -54.01 -16.93
CA ASP A 240 14.55 -55.01 -16.20
C ASP A 240 13.93 -54.37 -14.94
N ALA A 241 13.00 -55.13 -14.34
CA ALA A 241 12.69 -55.25 -12.90
C ALA A 241 11.49 -54.48 -12.30
N GLU A 242 10.45 -55.29 -12.04
CA GLU A 242 9.79 -55.56 -10.73
C GLU A 242 9.22 -54.38 -9.89
N GLY A 243 8.04 -54.44 -9.26
CA GLY A 243 7.02 -55.49 -9.11
C GLY A 243 5.83 -55.00 -8.25
N ALA A 244 4.71 -55.71 -8.37
CA ALA A 244 3.61 -56.01 -7.41
C ALA A 244 2.97 -54.87 -6.57
N GLU A 245 1.69 -54.52 -6.81
CA GLU A 245 0.45 -55.06 -6.18
C GLU A 245 0.26 -54.64 -4.70
N HIS A 246 -0.75 -53.87 -4.31
CA HIS A 246 -2.16 -54.19 -3.92
C HIS A 246 -2.45 -53.20 -2.74
N GLN A 247 -3.62 -52.70 -2.37
CA GLN A 247 -4.99 -53.18 -2.34
C GLN A 247 -5.90 -51.99 -1.96
N ALA A 248 -7.18 -52.09 -2.32
CA ALA A 248 -8.25 -51.15 -1.98
C ALA A 248 -8.84 -51.38 -0.58
N ALA A 249 -9.49 -50.36 0.00
CA ALA A 249 -10.93 -50.34 0.29
C ALA A 249 -11.30 -49.40 1.46
N ASP A 250 -12.42 -48.72 1.21
CA ASP A 250 -13.39 -47.99 2.04
C ASP A 250 -13.39 -48.14 3.57
N ASP A 251 -13.72 -47.04 4.26
CA ASP A 251 -14.88 -47.04 5.17
C ASP A 251 -15.47 -45.62 5.39
N VAL A 252 -16.79 -45.55 5.57
CA VAL A 252 -17.62 -44.34 5.58
C VAL A 252 -18.41 -44.23 6.90
N GLN A 253 -18.64 -42.97 7.35
CA GLN A 253 -19.77 -42.44 8.16
C GLN A 253 -19.54 -42.17 9.67
N PRO A 254 -20.40 -41.37 10.37
CA PRO A 254 -20.67 -39.93 10.20
C PRO A 254 -20.89 -39.16 11.57
N GLN A 255 -21.41 -37.92 11.50
CA GLN A 255 -22.08 -37.08 12.56
C GLN A 255 -21.18 -36.23 13.49
N LYS A 256 -21.54 -35.04 14.01
CA LYS A 256 -22.80 -34.27 14.11
C LYS A 256 -22.51 -32.79 14.48
N ASP A 257 -23.50 -31.93 14.24
CA ASP A 257 -23.56 -30.49 14.53
C ASP A 257 -23.45 -30.09 16.01
N GLY A 258 -23.01 -28.84 16.24
CA GLY A 258 -23.12 -28.15 17.52
C GLY A 258 -22.66 -26.69 17.45
N GLU A 259 -23.60 -25.76 17.24
CA GLU A 259 -23.41 -24.31 17.44
C GLU A 259 -23.51 -23.92 18.93
N GLN A 260 -22.66 -22.96 19.35
CA GLN A 260 -22.90 -21.81 20.26
C GLN A 260 -21.58 -21.36 20.95
N PRO A 261 -21.51 -20.19 21.64
CA PRO A 261 -21.19 -18.87 21.10
C PRO A 261 -19.79 -18.39 21.55
N LYS A 262 -19.02 -17.73 20.65
CA LYS A 262 -17.67 -17.25 21.01
C LYS A 262 -17.70 -15.94 21.80
N GLN A 263 -17.37 -16.07 23.08
CA GLN A 263 -16.96 -14.97 23.97
C GLN A 263 -15.70 -14.26 23.43
N ALA A 264 -15.69 -12.94 23.59
CA ALA A 264 -14.60 -12.06 23.20
C ALA A 264 -13.34 -12.30 24.05
N HIS A 265 -12.38 -13.02 23.50
CA HIS A 265 -11.03 -13.11 24.05
C HIS A 265 -10.11 -12.07 23.40
N LYS A 266 -9.59 -11.16 24.23
CA LYS A 266 -8.38 -10.38 23.95
C LYS A 266 -7.24 -11.34 23.64
N GLN A 267 -6.87 -11.48 22.37
CA GLN A 267 -5.62 -12.12 21.98
C GLN A 267 -4.62 -11.04 21.58
N ALA A 268 -3.50 -10.98 22.32
CA ALA A 268 -2.29 -10.36 21.85
C ALA A 268 -1.87 -11.09 20.56
N HIS A 269 -1.87 -10.38 19.44
CA HIS A 269 -1.44 -10.94 18.15
C HIS A 269 0.03 -11.32 18.22
N LYS A 270 0.29 -12.61 18.45
CA LYS A 270 1.53 -13.25 18.04
C LYS A 270 1.48 -13.29 16.51
N GLN A 271 2.21 -12.40 15.85
CA GLN A 271 2.38 -12.36 14.41
C GLN A 271 2.92 -13.73 13.95
N LYS A 272 2.04 -14.61 13.44
CA LYS A 272 2.48 -15.68 12.54
C LYS A 272 3.14 -14.97 11.36
N GLN A 273 4.32 -15.44 10.93
CA GLN A 273 4.90 -15.03 9.66
C GLN A 273 3.92 -15.47 8.56
N ALA A 274 3.01 -14.57 8.19
CA ALA A 274 2.15 -14.74 7.03
C ALA A 274 3.05 -14.77 5.79
N ALA A 275 2.65 -15.54 4.77
CA ALA A 275 3.29 -15.47 3.46
C ALA A 275 3.39 -14.00 3.02
N LEU A 276 4.53 -13.59 2.50
CA LEU A 276 4.70 -12.24 1.98
C LEU A 276 3.94 -12.14 0.64
N PRO A 277 3.08 -11.13 0.43
CA PRO A 277 2.53 -10.78 -0.87
C PRO A 277 3.65 -10.66 -1.91
N THR A 278 3.45 -11.32 -3.05
CA THR A 278 4.36 -11.30 -4.19
C THR A 278 3.66 -10.65 -5.38
N ALA A 279 4.41 -10.00 -6.27
CA ALA A 279 3.83 -9.44 -7.49
C ALA A 279 3.32 -10.57 -8.39
N VAL A 280 2.05 -10.49 -8.80
CA VAL A 280 1.43 -11.40 -9.76
C VAL A 280 1.67 -10.86 -11.17
N PRO A 281 2.32 -11.62 -12.06
CA PRO A 281 2.55 -11.19 -13.45
C PRO A 281 1.24 -10.76 -14.13
N GLY A 282 1.24 -9.57 -14.73
CA GLY A 282 0.09 -9.04 -15.48
C GLY A 282 -1.07 -8.47 -14.64
N ALA A 283 -1.01 -8.51 -13.30
CA ALA A 283 -2.12 -8.06 -12.44
C ALA A 283 -2.07 -6.58 -12.03
N GLY A 284 -1.00 -5.85 -12.36
CA GLY A 284 -0.82 -4.45 -11.98
C GLY A 284 -1.61 -3.45 -12.85
N ALA A 285 -1.73 -2.21 -12.38
CA ALA A 285 -2.54 -1.16 -13.03
C ALA A 285 -1.98 -0.61 -14.36
N GLY A 286 -0.86 -1.13 -14.86
CA GLY A 286 -0.17 -0.65 -16.06
C GLY A 286 0.35 0.79 -15.95
N GLY A 287 0.79 1.38 -17.06
CA GLY A 287 1.29 2.76 -17.11
C GLY A 287 2.47 3.02 -16.17
N ALA A 288 2.48 4.14 -15.46
CA ALA A 288 3.58 4.47 -14.53
C ALA A 288 3.75 3.44 -13.39
N TRP A 289 2.74 2.62 -13.07
CA TRP A 289 2.83 1.57 -12.06
C TRP A 289 3.55 0.31 -12.58
N SER A 290 3.66 0.11 -13.90
CA SER A 290 4.46 -1.01 -14.44
C SER A 290 5.96 -0.83 -14.19
N GLU A 291 6.40 0.43 -14.04
CA GLU A 291 7.79 0.77 -13.73
C GLU A 291 8.10 0.67 -12.23
N LEU A 292 7.12 0.38 -11.39
CA LEU A 292 7.31 0.19 -9.96
C LEU A 292 7.31 -1.31 -9.63
N GLU A 293 8.13 -1.66 -8.64
CA GLU A 293 8.14 -2.97 -8.01
C GLU A 293 8.20 -2.83 -6.50
N LEU A 294 7.78 -3.88 -5.79
CA LEU A 294 7.82 -3.92 -4.34
C LEU A 294 9.26 -3.78 -3.84
N ASP A 295 9.47 -3.03 -2.76
CA ASP A 295 10.76 -2.96 -2.10
C ASP A 295 11.12 -4.35 -1.52
N PRO A 296 12.23 -4.98 -1.93
CA PRO A 296 12.55 -6.34 -1.50
C PRO A 296 13.00 -6.44 -0.03
N GLU A 297 13.47 -5.35 0.57
CA GLU A 297 13.99 -5.36 1.94
C GLU A 297 12.91 -4.99 2.97
N LEU A 298 12.02 -4.06 2.61
CA LEU A 298 10.93 -3.63 3.48
C LEU A 298 9.64 -3.40 2.66
N PRO A 299 9.02 -4.47 2.16
CA PRO A 299 7.93 -4.38 1.19
C PRO A 299 6.68 -3.68 1.76
N TYR A 300 6.35 -3.95 3.01
CA TYR A 300 5.22 -3.35 3.71
C TYR A 300 5.34 -3.52 5.22
N TRP A 301 4.47 -2.82 5.95
CA TRP A 301 4.35 -2.91 7.40
C TRP A 301 2.90 -2.76 7.83
N ASN A 302 2.49 -3.54 8.82
CA ASN A 302 1.20 -3.44 9.50
C ASN A 302 -0.01 -3.49 8.53
N LEU A 303 0.05 -4.44 7.60
CA LEU A 303 -1.03 -4.77 6.66
C LEU A 303 -1.60 -6.14 7.04
N ASP A 304 -2.92 -6.25 7.02
CA ASP A 304 -3.65 -7.51 7.18
C ASP A 304 -4.02 -8.07 5.80
N VAL A 305 -3.37 -9.16 5.40
CA VAL A 305 -3.51 -9.76 4.07
C VAL A 305 -4.00 -11.19 4.19
N GLU A 306 -5.12 -11.48 3.55
CA GLU A 306 -5.68 -12.82 3.45
C GLU A 306 -5.24 -13.48 2.13
N PHE A 307 -4.61 -14.64 2.23
CA PHE A 307 -4.35 -15.50 1.08
C PHE A 307 -5.48 -16.51 0.97
N LYS A 308 -6.04 -16.69 -0.23
CA LYS A 308 -6.94 -17.82 -0.48
C LYS A 308 -6.13 -19.09 -0.18
N LYS A 309 -6.64 -19.94 0.71
CA LYS A 309 -6.13 -21.31 0.83
C LYS A 309 -6.27 -21.94 -0.56
N SER A 310 -5.17 -22.37 -1.16
CA SER A 310 -5.26 -23.33 -2.25
C SER A 310 -6.05 -24.52 -1.70
N HIS A 311 -7.16 -24.85 -2.34
CA HIS A 311 -7.75 -26.17 -2.14
C HIS A 311 -6.71 -27.16 -2.69
N GLU A 312 -6.04 -27.85 -1.76
CA GLU A 312 -5.28 -29.08 -2.05
C GLU A 312 -6.24 -30.16 -2.58
#